data_AF-E1QQY8-F1
#
_entry.id   AF-E1QQY8-F1
#
_cell.length_a   1.000
_cell.length_b   1.000
_cell.length_c   1.000
_cell.angle_alpha   90.00
_cell.angle_beta   90.00
_cell.angle_gamma   90.00
#
_symmetry.space_group_name_H-M   'P 1'
#
loop_
_entity.id
_entity.type
_entity.pdbx_description
1 polymer ?
#
loop_
_entity_poly.entity_id
_entity_poly.type
_entity_poly.pdbx_seq_one_letter_code
_entity_poly.pdbx_strand_id
1 'polypeptide(L)'
;MRDVAMDREKLELIYNGVTRIQEGMYIGIGLGLMYGVTSLVLNFLGLTSVGLMIRGYGILQIAEVAIGVPVLYYYMYRGFNELVRADRARYGIGMLGIKVLLLISPLLLAEGLYLALVNQSPVTFLLLRVVNSIIALVLYVLVLIALYRLGSEFDADRLKVGVVMTIVTVFILMLPNVIAAIIGIVGVMLMLMGLGDVKRAIERELGIGSQGSP
;
A
#
# COMPACT_ATOMS: atom_id res chain seq x y z
N MET A 1 7.20 33.69 17.24
CA MET A 1 8.24 33.29 16.27
C MET A 1 8.55 31.78 16.35
N ARG A 2 8.66 31.19 17.54
CA ARG A 2 8.90 29.74 17.72
C ARG A 2 7.74 28.87 17.21
N ASP A 3 6.49 29.29 17.42
CA ASP A 3 5.31 28.51 17.00
C ASP A 3 5.14 28.48 15.47
N VAL A 4 5.38 29.60 14.78
CA VAL A 4 5.34 29.67 13.32
C VAL A 4 6.41 28.78 12.66
N ALA A 5 7.60 28.68 13.26
CA ALA A 5 8.66 27.80 12.77
C ALA A 5 8.30 26.32 12.98
N MET A 6 7.66 26.00 14.10
CA MET A 6 7.20 24.64 14.44
C MET A 6 6.08 24.17 13.50
N ASP A 7 5.14 25.06 13.17
CA ASP A 7 4.06 24.77 12.22
C ASP A 7 4.60 24.55 10.80
N ARG A 8 5.58 25.37 10.38
CA ARG A 8 6.23 25.21 9.09
C ARG A 8 7.00 23.89 8.97
N GLU A 9 7.81 23.55 9.96
CA GLU A 9 8.56 22.29 9.99
C GLU A 9 7.61 21.09 9.92
N LYS A 10 6.51 21.14 10.67
CA LYS A 10 5.45 20.11 10.61
C LYS A 10 4.88 19.95 9.21
N LEU A 11 4.52 21.05 8.54
CA LEU A 11 3.96 21.04 7.19
C LEU A 11 4.95 20.50 6.14
N GLU A 12 6.24 20.86 6.24
CA GLU A 12 7.29 20.35 5.35
C GLU A 12 7.49 18.83 5.52
N LEU A 13 7.47 18.33 6.77
CA LEU A 13 7.51 16.89 7.06
C LEU A 13 6.31 16.16 6.46
N ILE A 14 5.09 16.72 6.58
CA ILE A 14 3.89 16.13 5.99
C ILE A 14 4.00 16.12 4.47
N TYR A 15 4.38 17.23 3.84
CA TYR A 15 4.53 17.32 2.39
C TYR A 15 5.50 16.27 1.84
N ASN A 16 6.67 16.12 2.48
CA ASN A 16 7.67 15.12 2.11
C ASN A 16 7.14 13.69 2.31
N GLY A 17 6.45 13.44 3.43
CA GLY A 17 5.83 12.15 3.71
C GLY A 17 4.79 11.75 2.67
N VAL A 18 3.86 12.66 2.37
CA VAL A 18 2.79 12.48 1.37
C VAL A 18 3.36 12.26 -0.02
N THR A 19 4.36 13.04 -0.42
CA THR A 19 5.01 12.90 -1.73
C THR A 19 5.61 11.51 -1.91
N ARG A 20 6.37 11.03 -0.91
CA ARG A 20 6.94 9.68 -0.95
C ARG A 20 5.86 8.59 -1.00
N ILE A 21 4.81 8.71 -0.21
CA ILE A 21 3.70 7.74 -0.21
C ILE A 21 3.02 7.71 -1.59
N GLN A 22 2.76 8.88 -2.17
CA GLN A 22 2.12 9.00 -3.47
C GLN A 22 2.98 8.36 -4.59
N GLU A 23 4.29 8.63 -4.60
CA GLU A 23 5.24 7.97 -5.51
C GLU A 23 5.26 6.45 -5.33
N GLY A 24 5.27 5.98 -4.09
CA GLY A 24 5.19 4.56 -3.76
C GLY A 24 3.91 3.91 -4.27
N MET A 25 2.77 4.60 -4.18
CA MET A 25 1.50 4.11 -4.70
C MET A 25 1.51 4.00 -6.23
N TYR A 26 2.09 4.96 -6.96
CA TYR A 26 2.25 4.84 -8.41
C TYR A 26 3.09 3.62 -8.81
N ILE A 27 4.23 3.42 -8.14
CA ILE A 27 5.10 2.26 -8.39
C ILE A 27 4.37 0.97 -8.02
N GLY A 28 3.67 0.94 -6.89
CA GLY A 28 2.89 -0.20 -6.43
C GLY A 28 1.79 -0.60 -7.42
N ILE A 29 1.11 0.37 -8.05
CA ILE A 29 0.14 0.09 -9.11
C ILE A 29 0.82 -0.54 -10.33
N GLY A 30 1.95 0.03 -10.77
CA GLY A 30 2.71 -0.53 -11.90
C GLY A 30 3.13 -1.98 -11.64
N LEU A 31 3.71 -2.24 -10.47
CA LEU A 31 4.09 -3.58 -10.04
C LEU A 31 2.87 -4.51 -9.94
N GLY A 32 1.78 -4.06 -9.31
CA GLY A 32 0.55 -4.85 -9.16
C GLY A 32 -0.06 -5.27 -10.51
N LEU A 33 -0.05 -4.37 -11.50
CA LEU A 33 -0.48 -4.70 -12.86
C LEU A 33 0.45 -5.73 -13.51
N MET A 34 1.76 -5.59 -13.37
CA MET A 34 2.72 -6.58 -13.87
C MET A 34 2.48 -7.96 -13.24
N TYR A 35 2.33 -8.03 -11.92
CA TYR A 35 2.02 -9.28 -11.20
C TYR A 35 0.68 -9.88 -11.63
N GLY A 36 -0.35 -9.06 -11.81
CA GLY A 36 -1.66 -9.48 -12.28
C GLY A 36 -1.59 -10.13 -13.65
N VAL A 37 -0.88 -9.50 -14.59
CA VAL A 37 -0.67 -10.04 -15.94
C VAL A 37 0.14 -11.34 -15.89
N THR A 38 1.24 -11.40 -15.16
CA THR A 38 2.04 -12.64 -15.03
C THR A 38 1.22 -13.76 -14.43
N SER A 39 0.40 -13.48 -13.41
CA SER A 39 -0.49 -14.46 -12.80
C SER A 39 -1.53 -14.98 -13.79
N LEU A 40 -2.16 -14.11 -14.58
CA LEU A 40 -3.09 -14.53 -15.63
C LEU A 40 -2.39 -15.42 -16.67
N VAL A 41 -1.21 -15.02 -17.15
CA VAL A 41 -0.43 -15.80 -18.11
C VAL A 41 -0.12 -17.19 -17.58
N LEU A 42 0.32 -17.33 -16.31
CA LEU A 42 0.59 -18.63 -15.70
C LEU A 42 -0.67 -19.52 -15.60
N ASN A 43 -1.85 -18.92 -15.41
CA ASN A 43 -3.11 -19.66 -15.43
C ASN A 43 -3.55 -20.06 -16.85
N PHE A 44 -3.34 -19.18 -17.84
CA PHE A 44 -3.71 -19.44 -19.25
C PHE A 44 -2.76 -20.39 -19.98
N LEU A 45 -1.48 -20.44 -19.59
CA LEU A 45 -0.48 -21.36 -20.18
C LEU A 45 -0.72 -22.83 -19.83
N GLY A 46 -1.82 -23.17 -19.16
CA GLY A 46 -2.25 -24.56 -18.99
C GLY A 46 -1.27 -25.37 -18.13
N LEU A 47 -0.80 -24.82 -16.99
CA LEU A 47 -0.13 -25.62 -15.98
C LEU A 47 -1.12 -26.67 -15.46
N THR A 48 -1.13 -27.85 -16.09
CA THR A 48 -2.13 -28.91 -15.92
C THR A 48 -2.06 -29.61 -14.56
N SER A 49 -1.02 -29.34 -13.76
CA SER A 49 -0.88 -29.87 -12.41
C SER A 49 -0.96 -28.77 -11.35
N VAL A 50 -1.78 -29.01 -10.33
CA VAL A 50 -1.92 -28.11 -9.16
C VAL A 50 -0.56 -27.87 -8.49
N GLY A 51 0.34 -28.87 -8.49
CA GLY A 51 1.70 -28.74 -7.97
C GLY A 51 2.56 -27.73 -8.74
N LEU A 52 2.47 -27.69 -10.08
CA LEU A 52 3.16 -26.70 -10.90
C LEU A 52 2.64 -25.29 -10.62
N MET A 53 1.32 -25.13 -10.44
CA MET A 53 0.72 -23.85 -10.07
C MET A 53 1.23 -23.33 -8.71
N ILE A 54 1.29 -24.20 -7.69
CA ILE A 54 1.78 -23.84 -6.36
C ILE A 54 3.25 -23.40 -6.42
N ARG A 55 4.10 -24.11 -7.16
CA ARG A 55 5.50 -23.72 -7.34
C ARG A 55 5.65 -22.39 -8.08
N GLY A 56 4.86 -22.18 -9.12
CA GLY A 56 4.81 -20.91 -9.85
C GLY A 56 4.42 -19.74 -8.94
N TYR A 57 3.44 -19.95 -8.05
CA TYR A 57 3.07 -18.97 -7.03
C TYR A 57 4.23 -18.68 -6.07
N GLY A 58 4.95 -19.71 -5.59
CA GLY A 58 6.14 -19.52 -4.75
C GLY A 58 7.21 -18.66 -5.40
N ILE A 59 7.49 -18.88 -6.69
CA ILE A 59 8.44 -18.06 -7.48
C ILE A 59 7.96 -16.61 -7.60
N LEU A 60 6.67 -16.40 -7.88
CA LEU A 60 6.09 -15.06 -7.95
C LEU A 60 6.18 -14.34 -6.60
N GLN A 61 5.88 -15.03 -5.50
CA GLN A 61 5.97 -14.46 -4.16
C GLN A 61 7.41 -14.07 -3.80
N ILE A 62 8.41 -14.87 -4.18
CA ILE A 62 9.83 -14.51 -4.01
C ILE A 62 10.13 -13.20 -4.76
N ALA A 63 9.69 -13.09 -6.02
CA ALA A 63 9.89 -11.88 -6.82
C ALA A 63 9.15 -10.67 -6.21
N GLU A 64 7.93 -10.86 -5.71
CA GLU A 64 7.13 -9.85 -5.02
C GLU A 64 7.84 -9.33 -3.78
N VAL A 65 8.37 -10.22 -2.94
CA VAL A 65 9.11 -9.79 -1.75
C VAL A 65 10.42 -9.10 -2.13
N ALA A 66 11.17 -9.63 -3.11
CA ALA A 66 12.46 -9.10 -3.52
C ALA A 66 12.39 -7.66 -4.07
N ILE A 67 11.33 -7.34 -4.82
CA ILE A 67 11.10 -6.00 -5.39
C ILE A 67 10.27 -5.14 -4.44
N GLY A 68 9.25 -5.73 -3.84
CA GLY A 68 8.27 -5.06 -2.99
C GLY A 68 8.87 -4.55 -1.69
N VAL A 69 9.81 -5.26 -1.05
CA VAL A 69 10.44 -4.80 0.20
C VAL A 69 11.24 -3.51 0.01
N PRO A 70 12.14 -3.39 -0.99
CA PRO A 70 12.80 -2.12 -1.30
C PRO A 70 11.82 -0.97 -1.55
N VAL A 71 10.75 -1.20 -2.30
CA VAL A 71 9.73 -0.18 -2.61
C VAL A 71 8.98 0.22 -1.33
N LEU A 72 8.51 -0.75 -0.54
CA LEU A 72 7.84 -0.53 0.73
C LEU A 72 8.73 0.25 1.70
N TYR A 73 10.02 -0.08 1.78
CA TYR A 73 10.96 0.63 2.62
C TYR A 73 11.21 2.06 2.14
N TYR A 74 11.53 2.24 0.85
CA TYR A 74 11.94 3.55 0.34
C TYR A 74 10.79 4.56 0.33
N TYR A 75 9.59 4.13 -0.05
CA TYR A 75 8.46 5.02 -0.25
C TYR A 75 7.53 5.06 0.96
N MET A 76 7.05 3.90 1.41
CA MET A 76 6.04 3.85 2.46
C MET A 76 6.68 4.04 3.84
N TYR A 77 7.73 3.30 4.19
CA TYR A 77 8.35 3.42 5.51
C TYR A 77 8.95 4.80 5.73
N ARG A 78 9.75 5.30 4.78
CA ARG A 78 10.30 6.67 4.88
C ARG A 78 9.21 7.72 4.84
N GLY A 79 8.18 7.56 4.01
CA GLY A 79 7.04 8.48 3.96
C GLY A 79 6.32 8.59 5.30
N PHE A 80 5.93 7.45 5.89
CA PHE A 80 5.33 7.40 7.22
C PHE A 80 6.28 7.86 8.32
N ASN A 81 7.60 7.75 8.14
CA ASN A 81 8.57 8.23 9.12
C ASN A 81 8.56 9.75 9.21
N GLU A 82 8.43 10.46 8.08
CA GLU A 82 8.24 11.91 8.10
C GLU A 82 6.88 12.27 8.71
N LEU A 83 5.80 11.56 8.37
CA LEU A 83 4.49 11.80 8.97
C LEU A 83 4.51 11.63 10.51
N VAL A 84 5.18 10.59 11.01
CA VAL A 84 5.27 10.34 12.46
C VAL A 84 6.12 11.39 13.18
N ARG A 85 7.12 11.97 12.52
CA ARG A 85 7.87 13.11 13.07
C ARG A 85 7.01 14.36 13.17
N ALA A 86 6.10 14.56 12.22
CA ALA A 86 5.13 15.66 12.25
C ALA A 86 4.05 15.48 13.34
N ASP A 87 3.45 14.28 13.43
CA ASP A 87 2.47 13.94 14.47
C ASP A 87 2.42 12.42 14.71
N ARG A 88 3.11 11.98 15.78
CA ARG A 88 3.16 10.56 16.15
C ARG A 88 1.81 9.99 16.57
N ALA A 89 0.97 10.78 17.24
CA ALA A 89 -0.32 10.30 17.74
C ALA A 89 -1.28 10.01 16.58
N ARG A 90 -1.24 10.86 15.55
CA ARG A 90 -2.06 10.72 14.35
C ARG A 90 -1.56 9.63 13.41
N TYR A 91 -0.26 9.63 13.10
CA TYR A 91 0.32 8.81 12.03
C TYR A 91 1.04 7.53 12.49
N GLY A 92 1.25 7.38 13.80
CA GLY A 92 1.96 6.23 14.37
C GLY A 92 1.33 4.87 14.04
N ILE A 93 0.01 4.81 13.86
CA ILE A 93 -0.70 3.57 13.50
C ILE A 93 -0.33 3.08 12.09
N GLY A 94 -0.19 3.99 11.11
CA GLY A 94 0.22 3.64 9.76
C GLY A 94 1.67 3.17 9.73
N MET A 95 2.54 3.85 10.47
CA MET A 95 3.94 3.42 10.65
C MET A 95 4.05 2.03 11.27
N LEU A 96 3.21 1.71 12.26
CA LEU A 96 3.18 0.37 12.85
C LEU A 96 2.84 -0.69 11.78
N GLY A 97 1.81 -0.44 10.95
CA GLY A 97 1.45 -1.32 9.84
C GLY A 97 2.62 -1.57 8.89
N ILE A 98 3.32 -0.51 8.45
CA ILE A 98 4.47 -0.64 7.55
C ILE A 98 5.65 -1.38 8.20
N LYS A 99 5.95 -1.09 9.48
CA LYS A 99 7.02 -1.79 10.21
C LYS A 99 6.76 -3.28 10.29
N VAL A 100 5.54 -3.67 10.64
CA VAL A 100 5.18 -5.10 10.73
C VAL A 100 5.24 -5.74 9.35
N LEU A 101 4.77 -5.08 8.28
CA LEU A 101 4.92 -5.58 6.90
C LEU A 101 6.39 -5.84 6.52
N LEU A 102 7.31 -4.94 6.89
CA LEU A 102 8.73 -5.15 6.67
C LEU A 102 9.28 -6.32 7.50
N LEU A 103 8.87 -6.44 8.77
CA LEU A 103 9.33 -7.49 9.67
C LEU A 103 8.87 -8.89 9.26
N ILE A 104 7.68 -9.01 8.66
CA ILE A 104 7.17 -10.30 8.17
C ILE A 104 7.74 -10.67 6.79
N SER A 105 8.37 -9.74 6.07
CA SER A 105 8.89 -10.02 4.72
C SER A 105 9.88 -11.19 4.62
N PRO A 106 10.76 -11.48 5.61
CA PRO A 106 11.59 -12.68 5.58
C PRO A 106 10.77 -13.97 5.71
N LEU A 107 9.65 -13.94 6.46
CA LEU A 107 8.73 -15.07 6.55
C LEU A 107 8.01 -15.30 5.22
N LEU A 108 7.58 -14.21 4.55
CA LEU A 108 6.98 -14.30 3.22
C LEU A 108 7.97 -14.83 2.18
N LEU A 109 9.25 -14.47 2.29
CA LEU A 109 10.30 -15.02 1.42
C LEU A 109 10.53 -16.52 1.69
N ALA A 110 10.61 -16.91 2.97
CA ALA A 110 10.78 -18.30 3.37
C ALA A 110 9.60 -19.17 2.91
N GLU A 111 8.37 -18.65 3.00
CA GLU A 111 7.20 -19.30 2.47
C GLU A 111 7.24 -19.43 0.95
N GLY A 112 7.62 -18.37 0.22
CA GLY A 112 7.80 -18.44 -1.23
C GLY A 112 8.80 -19.53 -1.63
N LEU A 113 9.92 -19.64 -0.91
CA LEU A 113 10.89 -20.73 -1.09
C LEU A 113 10.30 -22.11 -0.76
N TYR A 114 9.54 -22.21 0.32
CA TYR A 114 8.87 -23.45 0.72
C TYR A 114 7.89 -23.94 -0.36
N LEU A 115 7.08 -23.04 -0.93
CA LEU A 115 6.14 -23.35 -2.00
C LEU A 115 6.84 -23.69 -3.32
N ALA A 116 7.96 -23.03 -3.62
CA ALA A 116 8.72 -23.27 -4.85
C ALA A 116 9.49 -24.61 -4.85
N LEU A 117 10.01 -25.01 -3.68
CA LEU A 117 10.95 -26.14 -3.57
C LEU A 117 10.30 -27.44 -3.08
N VAL A 118 9.25 -27.35 -2.25
CA VAL A 118 8.65 -28.52 -1.59
C VAL A 118 7.31 -28.84 -2.23
N ASN A 119 7.04 -30.12 -2.49
CA ASN A 119 5.72 -30.56 -2.95
C ASN A 119 4.69 -30.38 -1.84
N GLN A 120 3.78 -29.41 -2.02
CA GLN A 120 2.72 -29.11 -1.08
C GLN A 120 1.40 -29.75 -1.47
N SER A 121 0.62 -30.13 -0.46
CA SER A 121 -0.79 -30.42 -0.68
C SER A 121 -1.56 -29.14 -1.02
N PRO A 122 -2.62 -29.20 -1.84
CA PRO A 122 -3.48 -28.04 -2.12
C PRO A 122 -4.08 -27.42 -0.85
N VAL A 123 -4.33 -28.25 0.18
CA VAL A 123 -4.88 -27.81 1.47
C VAL A 123 -3.86 -26.95 2.23
N THR A 124 -2.60 -27.40 2.32
CA THR A 124 -1.52 -26.65 2.95
C THR A 124 -1.31 -25.29 2.27
N PHE A 125 -1.28 -25.30 0.94
CA PHE A 125 -1.19 -24.08 0.14
C PHE A 125 -2.34 -23.10 0.43
N LEU A 126 -3.59 -23.60 0.48
CA LEU A 126 -4.75 -22.77 0.74
C LEU A 126 -4.73 -22.17 2.15
N LEU A 127 -4.33 -22.94 3.16
CA LEU A 127 -4.21 -22.46 4.54
C LEU A 127 -3.19 -21.34 4.67
N LEU A 128 -1.99 -21.51 4.10
CA LEU A 128 -0.95 -20.47 4.09
C LEU A 128 -1.45 -19.18 3.43
N ARG A 129 -2.11 -19.31 2.28
CA ARG A 129 -2.66 -18.16 1.55
C ARG A 129 -3.72 -17.40 2.34
N VAL A 130 -4.61 -18.11 3.04
CA VAL A 130 -5.66 -17.47 3.85
C VAL A 130 -5.05 -16.72 5.03
N VAL A 131 -4.12 -17.33 5.76
CA VAL A 131 -3.43 -16.69 6.89
C VAL A 131 -2.70 -15.42 6.43
N ASN A 132 -1.94 -15.51 5.33
CA ASN A 132 -1.25 -14.35 4.78
C ASN A 132 -2.20 -13.24 4.34
N SER A 133 -3.30 -13.60 3.69
CA SER A 133 -4.30 -12.62 3.24
C SER A 133 -4.91 -11.86 4.42
N ILE A 134 -5.17 -12.54 5.54
CA ILE A 134 -5.68 -11.91 6.77
C ILE A 134 -4.63 -10.98 7.38
N ILE A 135 -3.39 -11.43 7.50
CA ILE A 135 -2.29 -10.60 8.04
C ILE A 135 -2.09 -9.35 7.17
N ALA A 136 -1.99 -9.52 5.85
CA ALA A 136 -1.83 -8.42 4.90
C ALA A 136 -3.00 -7.43 4.98
N LEU A 137 -4.24 -7.92 5.07
CA LEU A 137 -5.44 -7.10 5.25
C LEU A 137 -5.34 -6.23 6.50
N VAL A 138 -5.06 -6.84 7.66
CA VAL A 138 -5.00 -6.11 8.93
C VAL A 138 -3.96 -5.01 8.86
N LEU A 139 -2.77 -5.32 8.36
CA LEU A 139 -1.67 -4.35 8.26
C LEU A 139 -1.96 -3.23 7.26
N TYR A 140 -2.62 -3.55 6.15
CA TYR A 140 -3.01 -2.56 5.16
C TYR A 140 -4.09 -1.61 5.70
N VAL A 141 -5.06 -2.11 6.48
CA VAL A 141 -6.08 -1.29 7.14
C VAL A 141 -5.43 -0.27 8.09
N LEU A 142 -4.39 -0.63 8.83
CA LEU A 142 -3.66 0.32 9.70
C LEU A 142 -3.07 1.49 8.91
N VAL A 143 -2.51 1.21 7.73
CA VAL A 143 -1.98 2.22 6.80
C VAL A 143 -3.11 3.13 6.31
N LEU A 144 -4.23 2.53 5.88
CA LEU A 144 -5.40 3.26 5.40
C LEU A 144 -6.00 4.18 6.47
N ILE A 145 -6.08 3.75 7.73
CA ILE A 145 -6.55 4.59 8.85
C ILE A 145 -5.69 5.86 8.98
N ALA A 146 -4.36 5.75 8.85
CA ALA A 146 -3.48 6.90 8.91
C ALA A 146 -3.70 7.87 7.74
N LEU A 147 -3.94 7.34 6.52
CA LEU A 147 -4.27 8.17 5.35
C LEU A 147 -5.65 8.83 5.48
N TYR A 148 -6.63 8.17 6.10
CA TYR A 148 -7.92 8.78 6.39
C TYR A 148 -7.78 9.96 7.36
N ARG A 149 -6.95 9.80 8.40
CA ARG A 149 -6.64 10.86 9.37
C ARG A 149 -5.90 12.03 8.73
N LEU A 150 -5.02 11.76 7.77
CA LEU A 150 -4.38 12.79 6.93
C LEU A 150 -5.44 13.56 6.13
N GLY A 151 -6.33 12.84 5.45
CA GLY A 151 -7.40 13.47 4.68
C GLY A 151 -8.38 14.28 5.54
N SER A 152 -8.51 13.94 6.82
CA SER A 152 -9.31 14.71 7.78
C SER A 152 -8.57 15.93 8.34
N GLU A 153 -7.24 15.96 8.32
CA GLU A 153 -6.46 17.13 8.75
C GLU A 153 -6.50 18.26 7.72
N PHE A 154 -6.52 17.91 6.44
CA PHE A 154 -6.43 18.86 5.32
C PHE A 154 -7.73 18.96 4.51
N ASP A 155 -8.84 18.48 5.05
CA ASP A 155 -10.15 18.44 4.38
C ASP A 155 -10.11 17.87 2.95
N ALA A 156 -9.25 16.87 2.72
CA ALA A 156 -9.11 16.19 1.44
C ALA A 156 -10.16 15.07 1.31
N ASP A 157 -11.38 15.45 0.92
CA ASP A 157 -12.51 14.53 0.78
C ASP A 157 -12.23 13.34 -0.13
N ARG A 158 -11.52 13.55 -1.25
CA ARG A 158 -11.14 12.47 -2.15
C ARG A 158 -10.27 11.42 -1.46
N LEU A 159 -9.37 11.83 -0.57
CA LEU A 159 -8.52 10.90 0.18
C LEU A 159 -9.36 10.08 1.16
N LYS A 160 -10.26 10.74 1.91
CA LYS A 160 -11.16 10.07 2.86
C LYS A 160 -12.06 9.05 2.16
N VAL A 161 -12.71 9.45 1.08
CA VAL A 161 -13.61 8.58 0.29
C VAL A 161 -12.82 7.43 -0.34
N GLY A 162 -11.65 7.72 -0.94
CA GLY A 162 -10.79 6.70 -1.53
C GLY A 162 -10.38 5.64 -0.52
N VAL A 163 -9.96 6.04 0.68
CA VAL A 163 -9.63 5.12 1.77
C VAL A 163 -10.83 4.24 2.15
N VAL A 164 -12.01 4.83 2.37
CA VAL A 164 -13.21 4.06 2.75
C VAL A 164 -13.58 3.05 1.66
N MET A 165 -13.55 3.47 0.39
CA MET A 165 -13.82 2.59 -0.75
C MET A 165 -12.81 1.44 -0.82
N THR A 166 -11.52 1.71 -0.59
CA THR A 166 -10.50 0.67 -0.57
C THR A 166 -10.72 -0.29 0.60
N ILE A 167 -11.00 0.18 1.82
CA ILE A 167 -11.31 -0.71 2.96
C ILE A 167 -12.50 -1.62 2.62
N VAL A 168 -13.59 -1.04 2.14
CA VAL A 168 -14.80 -1.79 1.74
C VAL A 168 -14.47 -2.82 0.66
N THR A 169 -13.68 -2.43 -0.34
CA THR A 169 -13.26 -3.33 -1.42
C THR A 169 -12.52 -4.55 -0.90
N VAL A 170 -11.58 -4.37 0.04
CA VAL A 170 -10.80 -5.51 0.54
C VAL A 170 -11.70 -6.51 1.28
N PHE A 171 -12.76 -6.06 1.96
CA PHE A 171 -13.76 -6.95 2.53
C PHE A 171 -14.63 -7.65 1.46
N ILE A 172 -15.02 -6.96 0.40
CA ILE A 172 -15.85 -7.55 -0.67
C ILE A 172 -15.04 -8.56 -1.49
N LEU A 173 -13.73 -8.33 -1.70
CA LEU A 173 -12.85 -9.25 -2.45
C LEU A 173 -12.67 -10.63 -1.80
N MET A 174 -13.15 -10.81 -0.55
CA MET A 174 -13.30 -12.15 0.04
C MET A 174 -14.38 -12.99 -0.67
N LEU A 175 -15.22 -12.37 -1.49
CA LEU A 175 -16.17 -13.01 -2.39
C LEU A 175 -15.69 -12.81 -3.84
N PRO A 176 -15.75 -13.85 -4.70
CA PRO A 176 -15.36 -13.71 -6.11
C PRO A 176 -16.31 -12.75 -6.84
N ASN A 177 -15.92 -11.47 -6.93
CA ASN A 177 -16.78 -10.41 -7.48
C ASN A 177 -15.97 -9.38 -8.30
N VAL A 178 -16.25 -9.30 -9.61
CA VAL A 178 -15.64 -8.34 -10.54
C VAL A 178 -15.96 -6.89 -10.17
N ILE A 179 -17.12 -6.64 -9.55
CA ILE A 179 -17.52 -5.31 -9.08
C ILE A 179 -16.55 -4.80 -8.02
N ALA A 180 -16.06 -5.69 -7.15
CA ALA A 180 -15.11 -5.32 -6.10
C ALA A 180 -13.80 -4.79 -6.69
N ALA A 181 -13.30 -5.42 -7.77
CA ALA A 181 -12.09 -4.96 -8.45
C ALA A 181 -12.25 -3.53 -9.01
N ILE A 182 -13.41 -3.22 -9.60
CA ILE A 182 -13.71 -1.88 -10.14
C ILE A 182 -13.76 -0.85 -9.01
N ILE A 183 -14.47 -1.14 -7.91
CA ILE A 183 -14.55 -0.25 -6.75
C ILE A 183 -13.14 -0.01 -6.17
N GLY A 184 -12.31 -1.05 -6.10
CA GLY A 184 -10.93 -0.96 -5.63
C GLY A 184 -10.08 -0.01 -6.45
N ILE A 185 -10.14 -0.13 -7.78
CA ILE A 185 -9.42 0.75 -8.70
C ILE A 185 -9.85 2.20 -8.48
N VAL A 186 -11.17 2.46 -8.42
CA VAL A 186 -11.70 3.81 -8.17
C VAL A 186 -11.22 4.34 -6.81
N GLY A 187 -11.26 3.52 -5.76
CA GLY A 187 -10.77 3.89 -4.44
C GLY A 187 -9.29 4.30 -4.43
N VAL A 188 -8.44 3.52 -5.10
CA VAL A 188 -7.01 3.83 -5.24
C VAL A 188 -6.77 5.13 -6.02
N MET A 189 -7.52 5.37 -7.10
CA MET A 189 -7.42 6.62 -7.87
C MET A 189 -7.83 7.83 -7.04
N LEU A 190 -8.89 7.71 -6.26
CA LEU A 190 -9.32 8.78 -5.35
C LEU A 190 -8.29 9.06 -4.24
N MET A 191 -7.63 8.01 -3.71
CA MET A 191 -6.53 8.21 -2.76
C MET A 191 -5.36 8.96 -3.41
N LEU A 192 -4.95 8.61 -4.63
CA LEU A 192 -3.87 9.31 -5.35
C LEU A 192 -4.20 10.79 -5.59
N MET A 193 -5.42 11.08 -6.04
CA MET A 193 -5.90 12.45 -6.23
C MET A 193 -5.95 13.21 -4.90
N GLY A 194 -6.44 12.56 -3.84
CA GLY A 194 -6.56 13.12 -2.51
C GLY A 194 -5.21 13.43 -1.86
N LEU A 195 -4.18 12.60 -2.06
CA LEU A 195 -2.80 12.93 -1.65
C LEU A 195 -2.29 14.18 -2.38
N GLY A 196 -2.65 14.35 -3.67
CA GLY A 196 -2.37 15.57 -4.42
C GLY A 196 -3.15 16.80 -3.92
N ASP A 197 -4.36 16.62 -3.40
CA ASP A 197 -5.12 17.69 -2.73
C ASP A 197 -4.42 18.13 -1.44
N VAL A 198 -3.95 17.19 -0.60
CA VAL A 198 -3.17 17.47 0.62
C VAL A 198 -1.90 18.27 0.30
N LYS A 199 -1.14 17.86 -0.73
CA LYS A 199 0.08 18.58 -1.13
C LYS A 199 -0.21 20.03 -1.51
N ARG A 200 -1.24 20.26 -2.31
CA ARG A 200 -1.64 21.61 -2.74
C ARG A 200 -2.14 22.46 -1.58
N ALA A 201 -2.81 21.87 -0.58
CA ALA A 201 -3.18 22.58 0.64
C ALA A 201 -1.94 23.08 1.39
N ILE A 202 -0.94 22.22 1.57
CA ILE A 202 0.33 22.58 2.22
C ILE A 202 1.10 23.65 1.43
N GLU A 203 1.18 23.53 0.10
CA GLU A 203 1.85 24.52 -0.75
C GLU A 203 1.24 25.93 -0.63
N ARG A 204 -0.08 26.01 -0.45
CA ARG A 204 -0.79 27.28 -0.21
C ARG A 204 -0.46 27.85 1.16
N GLU A 205 -0.44 27.01 2.20
CA GLU A 205 -0.09 27.42 3.57
C GLU A 205 1.37 27.87 3.70
N LEU A 206 2.28 27.22 2.99
CA LEU A 206 3.71 27.55 2.98
C LEU A 206 4.05 28.73 2.05
N GLY A 207 3.10 29.23 1.24
CA GLY A 207 3.34 30.30 0.28
C GLY A 207 4.25 29.90 -0.88
N ILE A 208 4.42 28.61 -1.14
CA ILE A 208 5.29 28.06 -2.20
C ILE A 208 4.55 28.05 -3.56
N GLY A 209 3.21 28.20 -3.54
CA GLY A 209 2.35 28.02 -4.72
C GLY A 209 1.92 29.26 -5.51
N SER A 210 2.47 30.47 -5.29
CA SER A 210 1.98 31.70 -5.96
C SER A 210 2.89 32.27 -7.08
N GLN A 211 3.63 31.44 -7.81
CA GLN A 211 4.42 31.90 -8.98
C GLN A 211 4.33 31.02 -10.25
N GLY A 212 3.25 30.28 -10.48
CA GLY A 212 3.14 29.57 -11.76
C GLY A 212 1.78 29.00 -12.09
N SER A 213 0.92 29.81 -12.72
CA SER A 213 -0.04 29.39 -13.74
C SER A 213 -0.60 30.64 -14.44
N PRO A 214 -0.11 31.01 -15.64
CA PRO A 214 -0.97 31.62 -16.66
C PRO A 214 -2.02 30.60 -17.16
#